data_AF-A0A660XVJ3-F1
#
_entry.id   AF-A0A660XVJ3-F1
#
_cell.length_a   1.000
_cell.length_b   1.000
_cell.length_c   1.000
_cell.angle_alpha   90.00
_cell.angle_beta   90.00
_cell.angle_gamma   90.00
#
_symmetry.space_group_name_H-M   'P 1'
#
loop_
_entity.id
_entity.type
_entity.pdbx_description
1 polymer ?
#
loop_
_entity_poly.entity_id
_entity_poly.type
_entity_poly.pdbx_seq_one_letter_code
_entity_poly.pdbx_strand_id
1 'polypeptide(L)'
;MILLSNTNDLHIRAVRLKTDILNEFDDLVLSYQVGTRKPDKAIYQKALNIAGQSPENCLFIDDLPENVRAARDVGIRSHQYQNIHELKTFLLEAGLSLR
;
A
#
# COMPACT_ATOMS: atom_id res chain seq x y z
N MET A 1 1.80 1.21 -9.52
CA MET A 1 1.89 0.96 -8.07
C MET A 1 1.37 2.17 -7.31
N ILE A 2 0.57 1.98 -6.26
CA ILE A 2 0.03 3.08 -5.42
C ILE A 2 0.68 3.01 -4.04
N LEU A 3 1.10 4.15 -3.49
CA LEU A 3 1.56 4.24 -2.10
C LEU A 3 0.39 4.54 -1.18
N LEU A 4 0.06 3.64 -0.26
CA LEU A 4 -0.94 3.88 0.79
C LEU A 4 -0.25 3.98 2.16
N SER A 5 -0.21 5.18 2.73
CA SER A 5 0.62 5.47 3.92
C SER A 5 -0.09 6.30 4.98
N ASN A 6 0.06 5.86 6.23
CA ASN A 6 -0.27 6.66 7.40
C ASN A 6 0.87 7.66 7.61
N THR A 7 0.64 8.92 7.30
CA THR A 7 1.69 9.95 7.34
C THR A 7 1.10 11.34 7.54
N ASN A 8 1.94 12.36 7.46
CA ASN A 8 1.57 13.76 7.55
C ASN A 8 2.28 14.61 6.48
N ASP A 9 1.82 15.85 6.33
CA ASP A 9 2.33 16.80 5.34
C ASP A 9 3.84 17.09 5.52
N LEU A 10 4.31 17.30 6.76
CA LEU A 10 5.72 17.57 7.03
C LEU A 10 6.63 16.42 6.58
N HIS A 11 6.22 15.18 6.85
CA HIS A 11 6.96 13.98 6.44
C HIS A 11 7.03 13.86 4.91
N ILE A 12 5.91 14.05 4.20
CA ILE A 12 5.89 13.98 2.74
C ILE A 12 6.72 15.08 2.10
N ARG A 13 6.68 16.31 2.63
CA ARG A 13 7.57 17.39 2.19
C ARG A 13 9.04 17.03 2.39
N ALA A 14 9.39 16.49 3.56
CA ALA A 14 10.77 16.10 3.85
C ALA A 14 11.27 14.98 2.91
N VAL A 15 10.42 14.00 2.57
CA VAL A 15 10.75 12.95 1.60
C VAL A 15 11.00 13.56 0.22
N ARG A 16 10.10 14.41 -0.27
CA ARG A 16 10.24 15.09 -1.58
C ARG A 16 11.51 15.92 -1.71
N LEU A 17 12.00 16.49 -0.61
CA LEU A 17 13.25 17.29 -0.60
C LEU A 17 14.51 16.43 -0.62
N LYS A 18 14.42 15.16 -0.21
CA LYS A 18 15.58 14.27 -0.07
C LYS A 18 15.69 13.25 -1.19
N THR A 19 14.57 12.85 -1.78
CA THR A 19 14.52 11.74 -2.73
C THR A 19 13.32 11.86 -3.66
N ASP A 20 13.45 11.27 -4.85
CA ASP A 20 12.40 11.18 -5.86
C ASP A 20 11.53 9.90 -5.72
N ILE A 21 11.66 9.14 -4.63
CA ILE A 21 11.00 7.82 -4.47
C ILE A 21 9.47 7.89 -4.62
N LEU A 22 8.86 9.03 -4.32
CA LEU A 22 7.41 9.21 -4.48
C LEU A 22 6.98 9.23 -5.94
N ASN A 23 7.90 9.47 -6.88
CA ASN A 23 7.65 9.45 -8.32
C ASN A 23 7.62 8.03 -8.89
N GLU A 24 8.07 7.01 -8.13
CA GLU A 24 7.97 5.59 -8.52
C GLU A 24 6.54 5.02 -8.36
N PHE A 25 5.63 5.83 -7.80
CA PHE A 25 4.23 5.47 -7.59
C PHE A 25 3.35 6.27 -8.55
N ASP A 26 2.37 5.59 -9.15
CA ASP A 26 1.39 6.21 -10.06
C ASP A 26 0.45 7.14 -9.28
N ASP A 27 0.16 6.82 -8.02
CA ASP A 27 -0.70 7.61 -7.13
C ASP A 27 -0.34 7.43 -5.65
N LEU A 28 -0.77 8.38 -4.82
CA LEU A 28 -0.50 8.43 -3.38
C LEU A 28 -1.80 8.54 -2.57
N VAL A 29 -2.07 7.55 -1.74
CA VAL A 29 -3.15 7.56 -0.74
C VAL A 29 -2.57 7.89 0.63
N LEU A 30 -2.51 9.18 0.94
CA LEU A 30 -1.90 9.70 2.16
C LEU A 30 -2.98 9.98 3.21
N SER A 31 -2.88 9.35 4.38
CA SER A 31 -3.96 9.38 5.39
C SER A 31 -4.44 10.78 5.75
N TYR A 32 -3.53 11.75 5.86
CA TYR A 32 -3.87 13.13 6.22
C TYR A 32 -4.62 13.88 5.11
N GLN A 33 -4.48 13.47 3.85
CA GLN A 33 -5.20 14.08 2.71
C GLN A 33 -6.58 13.46 2.55
N VAL A 34 -6.72 12.17 2.82
CA VAL A 34 -7.97 11.43 2.58
C VAL A 34 -8.89 11.32 3.81
N GLY A 35 -8.43 11.76 4.98
CA GLY A 35 -9.23 11.84 6.21
C GLY A 35 -9.51 10.49 6.88
N THR A 36 -8.76 9.45 6.53
CA THR A 36 -8.85 8.10 7.10
C THR A 36 -7.46 7.48 7.11
N ARG A 37 -7.21 6.51 7.99
CA ARG A 37 -5.90 5.86 8.10
C ARG A 37 -6.02 4.35 8.17
N LYS A 38 -4.96 3.61 7.86
CA LYS A 38 -4.89 2.19 8.22
C LYS A 38 -4.96 2.04 9.74
N PRO A 39 -5.64 1.03 10.30
CA PRO A 39 -6.28 -0.10 9.62
C PRO A 39 -7.77 0.13 9.27
N ASP A 40 -8.28 1.36 9.22
CA ASP A 40 -9.70 1.60 8.90
C ASP A 40 -10.02 1.17 7.47
N LYS A 41 -11.07 0.34 7.29
CA LYS A 41 -11.48 -0.22 5.98
C LYS A 41 -11.64 0.85 4.89
N ALA A 42 -12.06 2.06 5.28
CA ALA A 42 -12.28 3.18 4.38
C ALA A 42 -11.02 3.60 3.59
N ILE A 43 -9.80 3.46 4.14
CA ILE A 43 -8.59 3.83 3.39
C ILE A 43 -8.30 2.87 2.24
N TYR A 44 -8.54 1.57 2.45
CA TYR A 44 -8.34 0.55 1.43
C TYR A 44 -9.38 0.70 0.30
N GLN A 45 -10.64 0.98 0.65
CA GLN A 45 -11.66 1.27 -0.36
C GLN A 45 -11.31 2.50 -1.21
N LYS A 46 -10.73 3.55 -0.60
CA LYS A 46 -10.25 4.71 -1.36
C LYS A 46 -9.10 4.32 -2.31
N ALA A 47 -8.14 3.52 -1.87
CA ALA A 47 -7.09 3.02 -2.75
C ALA A 47 -7.64 2.19 -3.92
N LEU A 48 -8.59 1.28 -3.67
CA LEU A 48 -9.22 0.49 -4.73
C LEU A 48 -9.96 1.37 -5.74
N ASN A 49 -10.68 2.38 -5.26
CA ASN A 49 -11.37 3.34 -6.12
C ASN A 49 -10.40 4.14 -6.99
N ILE A 50 -9.27 4.58 -6.43
CA ILE A 50 -8.20 5.29 -7.16
C ILE A 50 -7.53 4.36 -8.17
N ALA A 51 -7.27 3.11 -7.79
CA ALA A 51 -6.72 2.09 -8.68
C ALA A 51 -7.67 1.72 -9.82
N GLY A 52 -8.99 1.92 -9.65
CA GLY A 52 -10.02 1.44 -10.56
C GLY A 52 -10.05 -0.08 -10.66
N GLN A 53 -9.68 -0.78 -9.57
CA GLN A 53 -9.54 -2.24 -9.52
C GLN A 53 -10.44 -2.84 -8.45
N SER A 54 -10.87 -4.09 -8.67
CA SER A 54 -11.49 -4.89 -7.64
C SER A 54 -10.44 -5.44 -6.64
N PRO A 55 -10.84 -5.73 -5.39
CA PRO A 55 -9.91 -6.21 -4.35
C PRO A 55 -9.07 -7.42 -4.75
N GLU A 56 -9.67 -8.37 -5.47
CA GLU A 56 -9.03 -9.62 -5.91
C GLU A 56 -7.93 -9.41 -6.95
N ASN A 57 -7.94 -8.28 -7.66
CA ASN A 57 -6.91 -7.89 -8.62
C ASN A 57 -5.79 -7.06 -8.00
N CYS A 58 -5.81 -6.86 -6.67
CA CYS A 58 -4.86 -6.03 -5.95
C CYS A 58 -4.01 -6.86 -4.99
N LEU A 59 -2.75 -6.44 -4.82
CA LEU A 59 -1.86 -6.91 -3.76
C LEU A 59 -1.60 -5.78 -2.79
N PHE A 60 -1.57 -6.08 -1.49
CA PHE A 60 -1.19 -5.12 -0.45
C PHE A 60 -0.01 -5.65 0.39
N ILE A 61 0.99 -4.78 0.59
CA ILE A 61 2.20 -5.11 1.34
C ILE A 61 2.40 -4.05 2.41
N ASP A 62 2.56 -4.49 3.66
CA ASP A 62 2.75 -3.62 4.83
C ASP A 62 3.49 -4.41 5.92
N ASP A 63 4.24 -3.74 6.78
CA ASP A 63 5.00 -4.38 7.86
C ASP A 63 4.12 -4.65 9.10
N LEU A 64 3.05 -3.86 9.29
CA LEU A 64 2.18 -3.97 10.46
C LEU A 64 1.08 -5.04 10.25
N PRO A 65 1.00 -6.06 11.12
CA PRO A 65 0.06 -7.17 10.93
C PRO A 65 -1.41 -6.73 10.98
N GLU A 66 -1.75 -5.68 11.74
CA GLU A 66 -3.10 -5.10 11.77
C GLU A 66 -3.52 -4.49 10.43
N ASN A 67 -2.60 -3.84 9.72
CA ASN A 67 -2.86 -3.26 8.43
C ASN A 67 -3.10 -4.35 7.38
N VAL A 68 -2.30 -5.41 7.44
CA VAL A 68 -2.42 -6.57 6.55
C VAL A 68 -3.73 -7.32 6.80
N ARG A 69 -4.13 -7.50 8.07
CA ARG A 69 -5.43 -8.11 8.41
C ARG A 69 -6.59 -7.29 7.87
N ALA A 70 -6.60 -5.98 8.09
CA ALA A 70 -7.67 -5.11 7.61
C ALA A 70 -7.78 -5.07 6.07
N ALA A 71 -6.64 -5.14 5.36
CA ALA A 71 -6.63 -5.28 3.90
C ALA A 71 -7.25 -6.61 3.43
N ARG A 72 -6.98 -7.72 4.14
CA ARG A 72 -7.62 -9.01 3.86
C ARG A 72 -9.13 -8.97 4.11
N ASP A 73 -9.56 -8.29 5.17
CA ASP A 73 -10.98 -8.13 5.51
C ASP A 73 -11.79 -7.33 4.47
N VAL A 74 -11.12 -6.60 3.57
CA VAL A 74 -11.75 -5.94 2.41
C VAL A 74 -11.54 -6.70 1.09
N GLY A 75 -10.98 -7.90 1.15
CA GLY A 75 -10.80 -8.79 -0.01
C GLY A 75 -9.46 -8.66 -0.74
N ILE A 76 -8.52 -7.84 -0.24
CA ILE A 76 -7.22 -7.66 -0.91
C ILE A 76 -6.25 -8.77 -0.50
N ARG A 77 -5.63 -9.43 -1.48
CA ARG A 77 -4.54 -10.39 -1.20
C ARG A 77 -3.36 -9.64 -0.59
N SER A 78 -3.01 -9.97 0.65
CA SER A 78 -2.08 -9.14 1.43
C SER A 78 -0.94 -9.93 2.07
N HIS A 79 0.25 -9.34 2.09
CA HIS A 79 1.48 -9.89 2.66
C HIS A 79 2.04 -8.98 3.75
N GLN A 80 2.43 -9.57 4.88
CA GLN A 80 3.18 -8.85 5.90
C GLN A 80 4.65 -8.86 5.52
N TYR A 81 5.23 -7.70 5.24
CA TYR A 81 6.64 -7.62 4.88
C TYR A 81 7.52 -7.92 6.10
N GLN A 82 8.34 -8.97 5.99
CA GLN A 82 9.38 -9.30 6.98
C GLN A 82 10.77 -9.28 6.34
N ASN A 83 10.88 -9.81 5.13
CA ASN A 83 12.13 -9.83 4.37
C ASN A 83 11.85 -9.98 2.86
N ILE A 84 12.89 -9.74 2.06
CA ILE A 84 12.80 -9.76 0.60
C ILE A 84 12.55 -11.16 0.02
N HIS A 85 12.96 -12.23 0.72
CA HIS A 85 12.78 -13.59 0.22
C HIS A 85 11.31 -13.99 0.24
N GLU A 86 10.63 -13.76 1.37
CA GLU A 86 9.20 -14.02 1.51
C GLU A 86 8.36 -13.14 0.58
N LEU A 87 8.72 -11.86 0.43
CA LEU A 87 8.05 -10.97 -0.51
C LEU A 87 8.20 -11.47 -1.96
N LYS A 88 9.38 -11.93 -2.37
CA LYS A 88 9.60 -12.51 -3.70
C LYS A 88 8.70 -13.72 -3.93
N THR A 89 8.62 -14.63 -2.97
CA THR A 89 7.73 -15.80 -3.06
C THR A 89 6.27 -15.37 -3.23
N PHE A 90 5.79 -14.46 -2.39
CA PHE A 90 4.41 -13.95 -2.46
C PHE A 90 4.09 -13.31 -3.81
N LEU A 91 5.01 -12.52 -4.37
CA LEU A 91 4.82 -11.88 -5.67
C LEU A 91 4.83 -12.90 -6.81
N LEU A 92 5.72 -13.90 -6.77
CA LEU A 92 5.78 -14.97 -7.76
C LEU A 92 4.49 -15.80 -7.79
N GLU A 93 3.92 -16.12 -6.63
CA GLU A 93 2.62 -16.78 -6.53
C GLU A 93 1.46 -15.91 -7.03
N ALA A 94 1.67 -14.60 -7.20
CA ALA A 94 0.72 -13.69 -7.83
C ALA A 94 1.02 -13.42 -9.31
N GLY A 95 2.02 -14.11 -9.89
CA GLY A 95 2.43 -13.92 -11.29
C GLY A 95 3.30 -12.69 -11.54
N LEU A 96 3.86 -12.08 -10.49
CA LEU A 96 4.74 -10.91 -10.57
C LEU A 96 6.19 -11.27 -10.24
N SER A 97 7.13 -10.64 -10.93
CA SER A 97 8.56 -10.76 -10.62
C SER A 97 9.13 -9.42 -10.15
N LEU A 98 9.94 -9.45 -9.09
CA LEU A 98 10.79 -8.33 -8.70
C LEU A 98 11.99 -8.31 -9.65
N ARG A 99 12.20 -7.17 -10.32
CA ARG A 99 13.39 -6.90 -11.14
C ARG A 99 14.59 -6.55 -10.27
#